data_AF-A0A956FNV5-F1
#
_entry.id   AF-A0A956FNV5-F1
#
_cell.length_a   1.000
_cell.length_b   1.000
_cell.length_c   1.000
_cell.angle_alpha   90.00
_cell.angle_beta   90.00
_cell.angle_gamma   90.00
#
_symmetry.space_group_name_H-M   'P 1'
#
loop_
_entity.id
_entity.type
_entity.pdbx_description
1 polymer ?
#
loop_
_entity_poly.entity_id
_entity_poly.type
_entity_poly.pdbx_seq_one_letter_code
_entity_poly.pdbx_strand_id
1 'polypeptide(L)'
;QRIFNDATFSRNGDFSCNNCHIDGVTDGLVWNILLDGDVNTLAFRNVSGTGPFLWGGQLPTLFDFSREVLRLVGASATGEEMEKLTEYMQSVTAPPNPYTLPGGRLSDAQLRGRELFYGKANCGTCHAGPLFTSGEIASPGKTNKPTDVPSLVATYDSGPWGREAQWTSLGAMVDYAVDYAGATLSADERADLLSYVEALPGDVLYLNASAPQGGSANVFSGIAPELTFSSILAPDQDGAFAFEVEAEGSWSAVAGTWTTHGRVARFTPDAPLANQTSYRMRVAEGLEGAHGRQSAGELVVDFATGEVALTDVSGPWRLDISGMVSGSVDLAFLQATGGKVTGALLQANGDIEFDNVQGYVAGNTLFVDSFLADTLYGEVLVDSIEVDLVDADDDGYAESGNGTLYSIVTLNVAATRLALPGG
;
A
#
# COMPACT_ATOMS: atom_id res chain seq x y z
N GLN A 1 -17.15 -5.00 4.00
CA GLN A 1 -18.24 -4.90 3.00
C GLN A 1 -19.37 -3.97 3.42
N ARG A 2 -20.02 -4.15 4.59
CA ARG A 2 -21.15 -3.29 5.00
C ARG A 2 -20.78 -1.81 5.03
N ILE A 3 -19.71 -1.45 5.74
CA ILE A 3 -19.19 -0.07 5.82
C ILE A 3 -18.97 0.51 4.42
N PHE A 4 -18.29 -0.22 3.52
CA PHE A 4 -18.03 0.23 2.14
C PHE A 4 -19.29 0.62 1.35
N ASN A 5 -20.45 0.04 1.68
CA ASN A 5 -21.73 0.26 1.01
C ASN A 5 -22.73 1.10 1.84
N ASP A 6 -22.35 1.51 3.05
CA ASP A 6 -23.27 2.16 3.98
C ASP A 6 -23.11 3.68 3.91
N ALA A 7 -24.10 4.41 3.42
CA ALA A 7 -23.97 5.86 3.33
C ALA A 7 -24.08 6.57 4.69
N THR A 8 -24.56 5.88 5.74
CA THR A 8 -24.88 6.47 7.05
C THR A 8 -23.66 6.95 7.83
N PHE A 9 -22.46 6.46 7.49
CA PHE A 9 -21.23 6.94 8.12
C PHE A 9 -20.78 8.30 7.58
N SER A 10 -21.28 8.75 6.41
CA SER A 10 -21.04 10.11 5.91
C SER A 10 -21.86 11.16 6.65
N ARG A 11 -21.39 12.41 6.69
CA ARG A 11 -22.02 13.50 7.46
C ARG A 11 -23.52 13.68 7.18
N ASN A 12 -23.94 13.51 5.92
CA ASN A 12 -25.32 13.72 5.49
C ASN A 12 -26.07 12.41 5.21
N GLY A 13 -25.41 11.25 5.30
CA GLY A 13 -26.03 9.97 4.94
C GLY A 13 -26.13 9.70 3.44
N ASP A 14 -25.39 10.44 2.60
CA ASP A 14 -25.54 10.44 1.13
C ASP A 14 -24.37 9.77 0.37
N PHE A 15 -23.22 9.55 1.02
CA PHE A 15 -22.02 8.97 0.39
C PHE A 15 -21.50 7.73 1.11
N SER A 16 -21.08 6.75 0.31
CA SER A 16 -20.32 5.57 0.69
C SER A 16 -19.16 5.39 -0.29
N CYS A 17 -18.20 4.51 0.03
CA CYS A 17 -17.10 4.18 -0.89
C CYS A 17 -17.63 3.67 -2.24
N ASN A 18 -18.75 2.93 -2.23
CA ASN A 18 -19.34 2.33 -3.42
C ASN A 18 -19.98 3.34 -4.38
N ASN A 19 -20.14 4.61 -3.98
CA ASN A 19 -20.65 5.64 -4.89
C ASN A 19 -19.62 6.01 -5.97
N CYS A 20 -18.33 6.02 -5.62
CA CYS A 20 -17.24 6.27 -6.58
C CYS A 20 -16.61 4.95 -7.07
N HIS A 21 -16.53 3.95 -6.20
CA HIS A 21 -15.88 2.66 -6.48
C HIS A 21 -16.90 1.53 -6.61
N ILE A 22 -17.78 1.64 -7.62
CA ILE A 22 -18.92 0.73 -7.82
C ILE A 22 -18.43 -0.71 -7.96
N ASP A 23 -18.77 -1.56 -6.99
CA ASP A 23 -18.29 -2.95 -6.87
C ASP A 23 -16.75 -3.08 -6.95
N GLY A 24 -16.04 -2.05 -6.48
CA GLY A 24 -14.59 -1.97 -6.50
C GLY A 24 -13.99 -1.58 -7.85
N VAL A 25 -14.81 -1.15 -8.81
CA VAL A 25 -14.37 -0.58 -10.10
C VAL A 25 -14.34 0.95 -9.97
N THR A 26 -14.78 1.66 -11.01
CA THR A 26 -14.88 3.11 -11.08
C THR A 26 -16.29 3.50 -11.49
N ASP A 27 -16.75 4.66 -11.04
CA ASP A 27 -17.97 5.32 -11.52
C ASP A 27 -17.78 5.98 -12.89
N GLY A 28 -16.54 6.07 -13.34
CA GLY A 28 -16.11 6.67 -14.60
C GLY A 28 -16.22 8.19 -14.63
N LEU A 29 -16.21 8.85 -13.47
CA LEU A 29 -16.32 10.30 -13.33
C LEU A 29 -15.00 10.93 -12.87
N VAL A 30 -14.83 12.21 -13.19
CA VAL A 30 -13.74 13.04 -12.69
C VAL A 30 -14.24 13.81 -11.48
N TRP A 31 -13.55 13.66 -10.36
CA TRP A 31 -13.84 14.30 -9.10
C TRP A 31 -12.69 15.22 -8.70
N ASN A 32 -13.02 16.34 -8.06
CA ASN A 32 -12.01 17.14 -7.39
C ASN A 32 -11.69 16.51 -6.02
N ILE A 33 -10.64 15.69 -5.96
CA ILE A 33 -10.23 14.97 -4.75
C ILE A 33 -9.08 15.73 -4.09
N LEU A 34 -9.41 16.62 -3.15
CA LEU A 34 -8.50 17.27 -2.20
C LEU A 34 -7.09 17.58 -2.79
N LEU A 35 -6.09 16.79 -2.39
CA LEU A 35 -4.66 16.94 -2.72
C LEU A 35 -4.36 16.69 -4.21
N ASP A 36 -5.18 15.89 -4.89
CA ASP A 36 -4.98 15.50 -6.28
C ASP A 36 -5.65 16.46 -7.28
N GLY A 37 -6.66 17.21 -6.82
CA GLY A 37 -7.50 18.03 -7.68
C GLY A 37 -8.38 17.17 -8.58
N ASP A 38 -8.64 17.61 -9.81
CA ASP A 38 -9.53 16.90 -10.74
C ASP A 38 -8.87 15.60 -11.20
N VAL A 39 -9.44 14.47 -10.78
CA VAL A 39 -8.95 13.13 -11.11
C VAL A 39 -10.08 12.12 -11.32
N ASN A 40 -9.86 11.16 -12.21
CA ASN A 40 -10.72 10.01 -12.41
C ASN A 40 -10.62 9.04 -11.21
N THR A 41 -11.72 8.37 -10.86
CA THR A 41 -11.67 7.34 -9.82
C THR A 41 -10.91 6.09 -10.27
N LEU A 42 -9.91 5.67 -9.47
CA LEU A 42 -9.17 4.42 -9.68
C LEU A 42 -9.95 3.21 -9.14
N ALA A 43 -9.82 2.05 -9.80
CA ALA A 43 -10.42 0.81 -9.31
C ALA A 43 -9.68 0.27 -8.07
N PHE A 44 -10.42 -0.39 -7.16
CA PHE A 44 -9.87 -1.08 -5.97
C PHE A 44 -9.60 -2.57 -6.18
N ARG A 45 -9.64 -3.05 -7.42
CA ARG A 45 -9.36 -4.46 -7.70
C ARG A 45 -7.89 -4.74 -7.48
N ASN A 46 -7.61 -5.71 -6.60
CA ASN A 46 -6.24 -6.09 -6.21
C ASN A 46 -5.45 -4.90 -5.63
N VAL A 47 -6.11 -3.96 -4.95
CA VAL A 47 -5.49 -2.74 -4.40
C VAL A 47 -4.46 -3.02 -3.30
N SER A 48 -4.49 -4.23 -2.74
CA SER A 48 -3.47 -4.68 -1.79
C SER A 48 -2.14 -4.82 -2.52
N GLY A 49 -1.17 -3.96 -2.19
CA GLY A 49 0.14 -3.91 -2.82
C GLY A 49 0.33 -2.86 -3.92
N THR A 50 -0.71 -2.08 -4.25
CA THR A 50 -0.61 -0.97 -5.24
C THR A 50 -0.34 0.38 -4.59
N GLY A 51 0.27 0.40 -3.39
CA GLY A 51 0.68 1.64 -2.77
C GLY A 51 1.88 2.26 -3.52
N PRO A 52 2.08 3.58 -3.43
CA PRO A 52 1.25 4.55 -2.72
C PRO A 52 -0.11 4.81 -3.41
N PHE A 53 -1.05 5.38 -2.67
CA PHE A 53 -2.45 5.61 -3.07
C PHE A 53 -2.69 7.07 -3.45
N LEU A 54 -3.79 7.30 -4.19
CA LEU A 54 -4.08 8.51 -4.99
C LEU A 54 -3.26 8.57 -6.29
N TRP A 55 -3.69 9.36 -7.26
CA TRP A 55 -2.99 9.48 -8.55
C TRP A 55 -1.61 10.10 -8.40
N GLY A 56 -1.39 10.97 -7.42
CA GLY A 56 -0.07 11.53 -7.14
C GLY A 56 0.79 10.69 -6.19
N GLY A 57 0.28 9.55 -5.69
CA GLY A 57 1.01 8.67 -4.77
C GLY A 57 1.32 9.32 -3.41
N GLN A 58 0.47 10.23 -2.93
CA GLN A 58 0.70 10.97 -1.68
C GLN A 58 0.41 10.14 -0.43
N LEU A 59 -0.42 9.10 -0.53
CA LEU A 59 -0.89 8.35 0.64
C LEU A 59 -0.23 6.96 0.69
N PRO A 60 0.72 6.69 1.60
CA PRO A 60 1.49 5.45 1.60
C PRO A 60 0.69 4.18 1.94
N THR A 61 -0.38 4.27 2.75
CA THR A 61 -1.20 3.09 3.10
C THR A 61 -2.67 3.24 2.73
N LEU A 62 -3.34 2.10 2.57
CA LEU A 62 -4.78 2.06 2.32
C LEU A 62 -5.58 2.62 3.50
N PHE A 63 -5.01 2.55 4.71
CA PHE A 63 -5.54 3.17 5.91
C PHE A 63 -5.49 4.70 5.80
N ASP A 64 -4.35 5.27 5.41
CA ASP A 64 -4.19 6.72 5.17
C ASP A 64 -5.16 7.20 4.10
N PHE A 65 -5.22 6.48 2.98
CA PHE A 65 -6.17 6.73 1.89
C PHE A 65 -7.61 6.75 2.41
N SER A 66 -8.01 5.72 3.14
CA SER A 66 -9.37 5.62 3.66
C SER A 66 -9.67 6.79 4.59
N ARG A 67 -8.74 7.16 5.49
CA ARG A 67 -8.91 8.28 6.42
C ARG A 67 -9.12 9.61 5.69
N GLU A 68 -8.30 9.91 4.69
CA GLU A 68 -8.44 11.16 3.93
C GLU A 68 -9.74 11.22 3.12
N VAL A 69 -10.19 10.09 2.56
CA VAL A 69 -11.49 10.01 1.89
C VAL A 69 -12.65 10.15 2.88
N LEU A 70 -12.54 9.58 4.09
CA LEU A 70 -13.54 9.80 5.14
C LEU A 70 -13.64 11.30 5.49
N ARG A 71 -12.51 12.01 5.57
CA ARG A 71 -12.51 13.46 5.79
C ARG A 71 -13.24 14.23 4.68
N LEU A 72 -13.06 13.83 3.42
CA LEU A 72 -13.75 14.42 2.26
C LEU A 72 -15.27 14.32 2.37
N VAL A 73 -15.80 13.17 2.79
CA VAL A 73 -17.25 12.95 2.93
C VAL A 73 -17.80 13.30 4.33
N GLY A 74 -16.95 13.86 5.19
CA GLY A 74 -17.31 14.23 6.58
C GLY A 74 -17.68 13.03 7.46
N ALA A 75 -17.05 11.89 7.19
CA ALA A 75 -17.25 10.65 7.90
C ALA A 75 -16.29 10.48 9.07
N SER A 76 -16.71 9.71 10.08
CA SER A 76 -15.83 9.21 11.14
C SER A 76 -15.95 7.70 11.26
N ALA A 77 -14.83 7.03 11.53
CA ALA A 77 -14.75 5.61 11.81
C ALA A 77 -13.77 5.38 12.96
N THR A 78 -14.04 4.39 13.79
CA THR A 78 -13.11 3.88 14.81
C THR A 78 -11.93 3.14 14.16
N GLY A 79 -10.85 2.92 14.90
CA GLY A 79 -9.71 2.11 14.40
C GLY A 79 -10.13 0.71 13.95
N GLU A 80 -10.98 0.04 14.72
CA GLU A 80 -11.51 -1.30 14.38
C GLU A 80 -12.36 -1.28 13.09
N GLU A 81 -13.17 -0.24 12.88
CA GLU A 81 -13.95 -0.09 11.65
C GLU A 81 -13.06 0.15 10.43
N MET A 82 -11.99 0.93 10.61
CA MET A 82 -10.98 1.19 9.57
C MET A 82 -10.19 -0.07 9.21
N GLU A 83 -9.83 -0.90 10.19
CA GLU A 83 -9.20 -2.21 9.96
C GLU A 83 -10.13 -3.11 9.13
N LYS A 84 -11.40 -3.23 9.51
CA LYS A 84 -12.40 -4.03 8.77
C LYS A 84 -12.70 -3.49 7.37
N LEU A 85 -12.66 -2.16 7.20
CA LEU A 85 -12.82 -1.52 5.89
C LEU A 85 -11.60 -1.84 5.00
N THR A 86 -10.40 -1.69 5.55
CA THR A 86 -9.13 -1.99 4.88
C THR A 86 -9.09 -3.46 4.45
N GLU A 87 -9.45 -4.38 5.34
CA GLU A 87 -9.54 -5.82 5.05
C GLU A 87 -10.51 -6.10 3.88
N TYR A 88 -11.69 -5.45 3.88
CA TYR A 88 -12.63 -5.60 2.77
C TYR A 88 -12.08 -5.04 1.46
N MET A 89 -11.45 -3.87 1.46
CA MET A 89 -10.89 -3.28 0.23
C MET A 89 -9.78 -4.16 -0.34
N GLN A 90 -8.91 -4.71 0.51
CA GLN A 90 -7.91 -5.71 0.12
C GLN A 90 -8.55 -7.01 -0.41
N SER A 91 -9.80 -7.29 -0.01
CA SER A 91 -10.56 -8.45 -0.48
C SER A 91 -11.14 -8.28 -1.90
N VAL A 92 -11.16 -7.08 -2.48
CA VAL A 92 -11.70 -6.85 -3.82
C VAL A 92 -10.69 -7.32 -4.88
N THR A 93 -11.12 -8.16 -5.84
CA THR A 93 -10.28 -8.59 -6.97
C THR A 93 -10.99 -8.47 -8.29
N ALA A 94 -10.18 -8.41 -9.36
CA ALA A 94 -10.68 -8.56 -10.71
C ALA A 94 -11.42 -9.89 -10.90
N PRO A 95 -12.56 -9.89 -11.62
CA PRO A 95 -13.21 -11.11 -12.07
C PRO A 95 -12.34 -11.82 -13.11
N PRO A 96 -12.69 -13.07 -13.52
CA PRO A 96 -12.05 -13.72 -14.66
C PRO A 96 -12.02 -12.80 -15.88
N ASN A 97 -10.84 -12.61 -16.47
CA ASN A 97 -10.65 -11.67 -17.57
C ASN A 97 -11.33 -12.23 -18.85
N PRO A 98 -12.31 -11.49 -19.45
CA PRO A 98 -13.07 -11.96 -20.60
C PRO A 98 -12.25 -12.01 -21.91
N TYR A 99 -11.08 -11.39 -21.96
CA TYR A 99 -10.15 -11.41 -23.10
C TYR A 99 -9.16 -12.57 -23.05
N THR A 100 -9.14 -13.35 -21.96
CA THR A 100 -8.26 -14.53 -21.84
C THR A 100 -8.95 -15.81 -22.29
N LEU A 101 -8.15 -16.81 -22.71
CA LEU A 101 -8.64 -18.17 -22.94
C LEU A 101 -8.96 -18.85 -21.59
N PRO A 102 -9.70 -19.98 -21.58
CA PRO A 102 -10.00 -20.70 -20.34
C PRO A 102 -8.76 -20.96 -19.49
N GLY A 103 -8.85 -20.58 -18.21
CA GLY A 103 -7.76 -20.65 -17.24
C GLY A 103 -6.82 -19.44 -17.22
N GLY A 104 -7.19 -18.33 -17.86
CA GLY A 104 -6.36 -17.12 -17.92
C GLY A 104 -5.30 -17.17 -19.03
N ARG A 105 -5.21 -18.27 -19.78
CA ARG A 105 -4.19 -18.47 -20.82
C ARG A 105 -4.26 -17.38 -21.90
N LEU A 106 -3.09 -16.94 -22.33
CA LEU A 106 -2.95 -15.99 -23.43
C LEU A 106 -3.10 -16.69 -24.79
N SER A 107 -3.71 -15.99 -25.75
CA SER A 107 -3.72 -16.35 -27.17
C SER A 107 -2.38 -16.03 -27.84
N ASP A 108 -2.16 -16.54 -29.06
CA ASP A 108 -0.93 -16.25 -29.82
C ASP A 108 -0.70 -14.76 -30.05
N ALA A 109 -1.78 -13.97 -30.24
CA ALA A 109 -1.69 -12.52 -30.39
C ALA A 109 -1.23 -11.85 -29.08
N GLN A 110 -1.81 -12.28 -27.96
CA GLN A 110 -1.45 -11.78 -26.63
C GLN A 110 -0.02 -12.17 -26.24
N LEU A 111 0.46 -13.34 -26.64
CA LEU A 111 1.85 -13.75 -26.42
C LEU A 111 2.83 -12.86 -27.20
N ARG A 112 2.51 -12.50 -28.45
CA ARG A 112 3.28 -11.50 -29.22
C ARG A 112 3.20 -10.12 -28.57
N GLY A 113 2.01 -9.72 -28.10
CA GLY A 113 1.80 -8.47 -27.36
C GLY A 113 2.61 -8.39 -26.07
N ARG A 114 2.76 -9.51 -25.34
CA ARG A 114 3.60 -9.60 -24.14
C ARG A 114 5.08 -9.36 -24.45
N GLU A 115 5.57 -9.94 -25.54
CA GLU A 115 6.95 -9.69 -26.00
C GLU A 115 7.17 -8.22 -26.36
N LEU A 116 6.18 -7.58 -27.00
CA LEU A 116 6.24 -6.13 -27.25
C LEU A 116 6.22 -5.33 -25.95
N PHE A 117 5.35 -5.68 -24.99
CA PHE A 117 5.20 -4.99 -23.72
C PHE A 117 6.49 -4.94 -22.91
N TYR A 118 7.21 -6.06 -22.79
CA TYR A 118 8.48 -6.14 -22.06
C TYR A 118 9.71 -5.80 -22.92
N GLY A 119 9.57 -5.84 -24.25
CA GLY A 119 10.63 -5.53 -25.20
C GLY A 119 10.44 -4.18 -25.85
N LYS A 120 10.00 -4.18 -27.11
CA LYS A 120 10.03 -3.02 -28.00
C LYS A 120 9.21 -1.82 -27.53
N ALA A 121 8.07 -2.06 -26.88
CA ALA A 121 7.20 -1.02 -26.32
C ALA A 121 7.67 -0.55 -24.93
N ASN A 122 8.51 -1.36 -24.27
CA ASN A 122 9.16 -1.05 -22.99
C ASN A 122 8.17 -0.59 -21.89
N CYS A 123 6.94 -1.09 -21.91
CA CYS A 123 5.92 -0.74 -20.93
C CYS A 123 6.25 -1.31 -19.54
N GLY A 124 6.89 -2.47 -19.51
CA GLY A 124 7.25 -3.18 -18.29
C GLY A 124 8.28 -2.47 -17.40
N THR A 125 8.91 -1.38 -17.84
CA THR A 125 9.80 -0.59 -16.98
C THR A 125 9.04 0.25 -15.96
N CYS A 126 7.82 0.66 -16.29
CA CYS A 126 6.93 1.39 -15.37
C CYS A 126 5.82 0.46 -14.87
N HIS A 127 5.20 -0.30 -15.77
CA HIS A 127 4.16 -1.26 -15.42
C HIS A 127 4.76 -2.63 -15.12
N ALA A 128 5.54 -2.68 -14.04
CA ALA A 128 6.36 -3.82 -13.66
C ALA A 128 5.64 -4.77 -12.70
N GLY A 129 6.25 -5.94 -12.51
CA GLY A 129 5.87 -6.87 -11.45
C GLY A 129 4.46 -7.46 -11.58
N PRO A 130 3.97 -8.12 -10.52
CA PRO A 130 2.71 -8.87 -10.54
C PRO A 130 1.45 -7.99 -10.60
N LEU A 131 1.55 -6.74 -10.12
CA LEU A 131 0.45 -5.78 -10.14
C LEU A 131 0.54 -4.79 -11.31
N PHE A 132 1.48 -4.97 -12.23
CA PHE A 132 1.67 -4.10 -13.40
C PHE A 132 1.80 -2.61 -13.03
N THR A 133 2.54 -2.35 -11.95
CA THR A 133 2.92 -1.03 -11.45
C THR A 133 4.27 -1.14 -10.76
N SER A 134 5.12 -0.12 -10.94
CA SER A 134 6.38 0.02 -10.20
C SER A 134 6.19 0.74 -8.86
N GLY A 135 5.05 1.38 -8.62
CA GLY A 135 4.85 2.29 -7.48
C GLY A 135 5.72 3.55 -7.53
N GLU A 136 6.28 3.85 -8.70
CA GLU A 136 7.14 5.02 -8.92
C GLU A 136 6.31 6.19 -9.41
N ILE A 137 6.68 7.40 -9.00
CA ILE A 137 6.05 8.62 -9.50
C ILE A 137 6.63 8.96 -10.88
N ALA A 138 5.82 8.82 -11.92
CA ALA A 138 6.17 9.28 -13.25
C ALA A 138 6.21 10.82 -13.29
N SER A 139 7.32 11.37 -13.78
CA SER A 139 7.52 12.81 -13.96
C SER A 139 6.44 13.43 -14.85
N PRO A 140 6.08 14.72 -14.61
CA PRO A 140 5.14 15.45 -15.47
C PRO A 140 5.55 15.38 -16.95
N GLY A 141 4.58 15.15 -17.84
CA GLY A 141 4.81 15.03 -19.28
C GLY A 141 3.86 14.03 -19.97
N LYS A 142 3.54 12.92 -19.29
CA LYS A 142 2.44 12.00 -19.70
C LYS A 142 1.09 12.51 -19.18
N THR A 143 1.13 13.10 -18.01
CA THR A 143 0.03 13.78 -17.30
C THR A 143 0.50 15.18 -16.92
N ASN A 144 -0.43 16.08 -16.60
CA ASN A 144 -0.13 17.48 -16.26
C ASN A 144 0.51 17.65 -14.87
N LYS A 145 0.60 16.59 -14.07
CA LYS A 145 1.11 16.56 -12.70
C LYS A 145 1.92 15.27 -12.47
N PRO A 146 2.78 15.20 -11.45
CA PRO A 146 3.37 13.92 -11.04
C PRO A 146 2.29 12.86 -10.86
N THR A 147 2.56 11.64 -11.29
CA THR A 147 1.55 10.58 -11.29
C THR A 147 2.18 9.26 -10.90
N ASP A 148 1.72 8.64 -9.82
CA ASP A 148 2.00 7.24 -9.52
C ASP A 148 1.59 6.38 -10.73
N VAL A 149 2.46 5.45 -11.11
CA VAL A 149 2.18 4.55 -12.23
C VAL A 149 1.04 3.62 -11.83
N PRO A 150 -0.19 3.78 -12.38
CA PRO A 150 -1.31 2.99 -11.90
C PRO A 150 -1.14 1.52 -12.30
N SER A 151 -1.66 0.62 -11.46
CA SER A 151 -1.79 -0.79 -11.80
C SER A 151 -2.61 -0.98 -13.09
N LEU A 152 -2.15 -1.88 -13.96
CA LEU A 152 -2.90 -2.29 -15.16
C LEU A 152 -3.78 -3.53 -14.93
N VAL A 153 -3.88 -4.02 -13.69
CA VAL A 153 -4.72 -5.18 -13.35
C VAL A 153 -6.16 -4.89 -13.76
N ALA A 154 -6.68 -5.70 -14.69
CA ALA A 154 -8.02 -5.56 -15.23
C ALA A 154 -8.35 -4.18 -15.81
N THR A 155 -7.37 -3.50 -16.42
CA THR A 155 -7.61 -2.19 -17.03
C THR A 155 -8.62 -2.21 -18.19
N TYR A 156 -8.96 -3.39 -18.71
CA TYR A 156 -9.94 -3.57 -19.78
C TYR A 156 -11.35 -3.03 -19.47
N ASP A 157 -11.74 -2.94 -18.19
CA ASP A 157 -13.04 -2.43 -17.75
C ASP A 157 -12.94 -1.26 -16.75
N SER A 158 -11.77 -0.64 -16.62
CA SER A 158 -11.53 0.51 -15.72
C SER A 158 -11.67 1.86 -16.42
N GLY A 159 -12.34 1.90 -17.58
CA GLY A 159 -12.53 3.12 -18.36
C GLY A 159 -13.44 4.14 -17.66
N PRO A 160 -13.33 5.44 -17.98
CA PRO A 160 -12.36 6.05 -18.89
C PRO A 160 -10.93 5.99 -18.31
N TRP A 161 -9.92 6.12 -19.17
CA TRP A 161 -8.51 5.97 -18.79
C TRP A 161 -7.81 7.31 -18.65
N GLY A 162 -6.74 7.30 -17.85
CA GLY A 162 -5.91 8.45 -17.57
C GLY A 162 -6.34 9.22 -16.33
N ARG A 163 -5.40 10.03 -15.82
CA ARG A 163 -5.56 10.79 -14.57
C ARG A 163 -6.81 11.65 -14.56
N GLU A 164 -7.16 12.27 -15.69
CA GLU A 164 -8.30 13.17 -15.84
C GLU A 164 -9.33 12.59 -16.82
N ALA A 165 -9.39 11.26 -16.94
CA ALA A 165 -10.29 10.57 -17.87
C ALA A 165 -10.14 11.01 -19.34
N GLN A 166 -8.91 11.30 -19.78
CA GLN A 166 -8.65 11.88 -21.10
C GLN A 166 -8.98 10.92 -22.27
N TRP A 167 -9.00 9.61 -22.00
CA TRP A 167 -9.23 8.59 -23.02
C TRP A 167 -10.50 7.78 -22.74
N THR A 168 -11.41 7.76 -23.71
CA THR A 168 -12.68 7.00 -23.62
C THR A 168 -12.57 5.58 -24.18
N SER A 169 -11.42 5.19 -24.72
CA SER A 169 -11.12 3.82 -25.15
C SER A 169 -9.71 3.42 -24.71
N LEU A 170 -9.54 2.14 -24.35
CA LEU A 170 -8.24 1.59 -23.95
C LEU A 170 -7.23 1.69 -25.10
N GLY A 171 -7.67 1.44 -26.33
CA GLY A 171 -6.83 1.57 -27.52
C GLY A 171 -6.24 2.97 -27.68
N ALA A 172 -7.03 4.03 -27.48
CA ALA A 172 -6.53 5.40 -27.58
C ALA A 172 -5.50 5.73 -26.49
N MET A 173 -5.69 5.18 -25.28
CA MET A 173 -4.72 5.32 -24.19
C MET A 173 -3.42 4.56 -24.51
N VAL A 174 -3.52 3.31 -25.00
CA VAL A 174 -2.36 2.50 -25.38
C VAL A 174 -1.58 3.16 -26.52
N ASP A 175 -2.27 3.70 -27.53
CA ASP A 175 -1.62 4.42 -28.63
C ASP A 175 -0.82 5.62 -28.14
N TYR A 176 -1.41 6.43 -27.27
CA TYR A 176 -0.72 7.54 -26.62
C TYR A 176 0.46 7.07 -25.77
N ALA A 177 0.30 5.97 -25.02
CA ALA A 177 1.36 5.42 -24.19
C ALA A 177 2.56 4.91 -25.01
N VAL A 178 2.32 4.30 -26.17
CA VAL A 178 3.37 3.87 -27.12
C VAL A 178 4.14 5.08 -27.64
N ASP A 179 3.43 6.14 -28.03
CA ASP A 179 4.05 7.37 -28.53
C ASP A 179 4.86 8.07 -27.44
N TYR A 180 4.33 8.12 -26.21
CA TYR A 180 5.03 8.65 -25.04
C TYR A 180 6.30 7.85 -24.71
N ALA A 181 6.25 6.52 -24.80
CA ALA A 181 7.42 5.66 -24.60
C ALA A 181 8.47 5.78 -25.73
N GLY A 182 8.16 6.52 -26.81
CA GLY A 182 9.03 6.65 -27.97
C GLY A 182 9.15 5.36 -28.80
N ALA A 183 8.23 4.42 -28.62
CA ALA A 183 8.28 3.12 -29.28
C ALA A 183 7.69 3.20 -30.69
N THR A 184 8.44 2.73 -31.69
CA THR A 184 7.96 2.68 -33.09
C THR A 184 7.34 1.33 -33.39
N LEU A 185 6.02 1.22 -33.29
CA LEU A 185 5.27 -0.01 -33.56
C LEU A 185 4.47 0.06 -34.88
N SER A 186 4.41 -1.05 -35.61
CA SER A 186 3.49 -1.22 -36.74
C SER A 186 2.03 -1.29 -36.27
N ALA A 187 1.07 -1.21 -37.20
CA ALA A 187 -0.35 -1.36 -36.86
C ALA A 187 -0.66 -2.73 -36.24
N ASP A 188 -0.05 -3.80 -36.77
CA ASP A 188 -0.23 -5.16 -36.25
C ASP A 188 0.41 -5.31 -34.86
N GLU A 189 1.60 -4.72 -34.64
CA GLU A 189 2.26 -4.72 -33.32
C GLU A 189 1.42 -3.96 -32.28
N ARG A 190 0.80 -2.83 -32.66
CA ARG A 190 -0.10 -2.08 -31.75
C ARG A 190 -1.34 -2.90 -31.41
N ALA A 191 -1.92 -3.62 -32.38
CA ALA A 191 -3.06 -4.49 -32.14
C ALA A 191 -2.71 -5.67 -31.21
N ASP A 192 -1.55 -6.30 -31.42
CA ASP A 192 -1.06 -7.37 -30.53
C ASP A 192 -0.78 -6.84 -29.12
N LEU A 193 -0.15 -5.67 -28.99
CA LEU A 193 0.10 -5.02 -27.69
C LEU A 193 -1.21 -4.69 -26.96
N LEU A 194 -2.18 -4.07 -27.65
CA LEU A 194 -3.50 -3.79 -27.07
C LEU A 194 -4.18 -5.07 -26.60
N SER A 195 -4.15 -6.13 -27.40
CA SER A 195 -4.74 -7.42 -27.03
C SER A 195 -4.11 -8.00 -25.76
N TYR A 196 -2.80 -7.82 -25.55
CA TYR A 196 -2.13 -8.20 -24.30
C TYR A 196 -2.54 -7.31 -23.12
N VAL A 197 -2.63 -5.99 -23.30
CA VAL A 197 -3.07 -5.06 -22.24
C VAL A 197 -4.51 -5.38 -21.80
N GLU A 198 -5.40 -5.71 -22.74
CA GLU A 198 -6.76 -6.19 -22.44
C GLU A 198 -6.76 -7.49 -21.64
N ALA A 199 -5.74 -8.33 -21.81
CA ALA A 199 -5.61 -9.63 -21.14
C ALA A 199 -5.09 -9.54 -19.70
N LEU A 200 -4.61 -8.38 -19.23
CA LEU A 200 -4.04 -8.26 -17.88
C LEU A 200 -5.10 -8.46 -16.79
N PRO A 201 -4.80 -9.21 -15.70
CA PRO A 201 -3.48 -9.70 -15.30
C PRO A 201 -3.10 -11.12 -15.80
N GLY A 202 -3.72 -11.61 -16.88
CA GLY A 202 -3.23 -12.76 -17.65
C GLY A 202 -3.35 -14.11 -16.95
N ASP A 203 -2.31 -14.95 -17.18
CA ASP A 203 -2.25 -16.40 -16.97
C ASP A 203 -1.58 -16.84 -15.67
N VAL A 204 -1.11 -15.90 -14.85
CA VAL A 204 -0.27 -16.19 -13.67
C VAL A 204 -1.04 -15.94 -12.36
N LEU A 205 -0.83 -16.83 -11.39
CA LEU A 205 -1.16 -16.58 -9.99
C LEU A 205 0.00 -15.83 -9.34
N TYR A 206 -0.28 -14.70 -8.69
CA TYR A 206 0.75 -13.89 -8.05
C TYR A 206 0.34 -13.50 -6.64
N LEU A 207 1.35 -13.20 -5.82
CA LEU A 207 1.17 -12.60 -4.50
C LEU A 207 0.78 -11.13 -4.69
N ASN A 208 -0.40 -10.75 -4.18
CA ASN A 208 -0.81 -9.34 -4.12
C ASN A 208 -0.12 -8.65 -2.93
N ALA A 209 -0.16 -9.30 -1.76
CA ALA A 209 0.33 -8.71 -0.53
C ALA A 209 0.76 -9.76 0.48
N SER A 210 1.54 -9.31 1.45
CA SER A 210 1.94 -10.07 2.64
C SER A 210 1.73 -9.22 3.88
N ALA A 211 1.35 -9.86 4.97
CA ALA A 211 1.36 -9.29 6.31
C ALA A 211 2.20 -10.22 7.19
N PRO A 212 3.34 -9.78 7.72
CA PRO A 212 3.98 -8.49 7.50
C PRO A 212 4.40 -8.29 6.05
N GLN A 213 4.63 -7.03 5.65
CA GLN A 213 5.16 -6.73 4.33
C GLN A 213 6.61 -7.26 4.21
N GLY A 214 6.96 -7.75 3.03
CA GLY A 214 8.33 -8.18 2.75
C GLY A 214 9.34 -7.05 2.91
N GLY A 215 10.47 -7.36 3.52
CA GLY A 215 11.55 -6.42 3.85
C GLY A 215 11.30 -5.61 5.12
N SER A 216 10.12 -5.70 5.76
CA SER A 216 9.84 -4.95 6.99
C SER A 216 10.77 -5.38 8.13
N ALA A 217 11.31 -4.40 8.83
CA ALA A 217 11.99 -4.56 10.11
C ALA A 217 11.06 -4.13 11.24
N ASN A 218 11.40 -4.51 12.47
CA ASN A 218 10.70 -4.11 13.69
C ASN A 218 9.21 -4.46 13.76
N VAL A 219 8.82 -5.55 13.10
CA VAL A 219 7.45 -6.05 13.11
C VAL A 219 7.04 -6.53 14.50
N PHE A 220 5.80 -6.27 14.89
CA PHE A 220 5.25 -6.84 16.13
C PHE A 220 5.29 -8.38 16.14
N SER A 221 5.83 -8.97 17.18
CA SER A 221 5.92 -10.42 17.33
C SER A 221 4.58 -11.15 17.50
N GLY A 222 3.51 -10.44 17.87
CA GLY A 222 2.16 -11.00 17.91
C GLY A 222 1.41 -10.96 16.57
N ILE A 223 2.05 -10.55 15.48
CA ILE A 223 1.43 -10.56 14.15
C ILE A 223 1.10 -11.98 13.70
N ALA A 224 -0.04 -12.15 13.03
CA ALA A 224 -0.37 -13.38 12.32
C ALA A 224 0.20 -13.29 10.90
N PRO A 225 1.20 -14.12 10.52
CA PRO A 225 1.74 -14.09 9.17
C PRO A 225 0.69 -14.53 8.14
N GLU A 226 0.59 -13.79 7.05
CA GLU A 226 -0.44 -13.96 6.04
C GLU A 226 0.08 -13.58 4.64
N LEU A 227 -0.36 -14.35 3.64
CA LEU A 227 -0.11 -14.12 2.23
C LEU A 227 -1.45 -14.02 1.50
N THR A 228 -1.64 -12.94 0.73
CA THR A 228 -2.83 -12.71 -0.08
C THR A 228 -2.50 -12.83 -1.56
N PHE A 229 -3.20 -13.70 -2.26
CA PHE A 229 -2.99 -13.98 -3.69
C PHE A 229 -4.02 -13.30 -4.58
N SER A 230 -3.67 -13.21 -5.87
CA SER A 230 -4.49 -12.58 -6.91
C SER A 230 -5.77 -13.33 -7.27
N SER A 231 -5.92 -14.57 -6.80
CA SER A 231 -7.11 -15.38 -7.02
C SER A 231 -7.34 -16.38 -5.90
N ILE A 232 -8.54 -16.97 -5.86
CA ILE A 232 -8.86 -18.04 -4.92
C ILE A 232 -7.88 -19.18 -5.17
N LEU A 233 -7.27 -19.72 -4.13
CA LEU A 233 -6.36 -20.84 -4.20
C LEU A 233 -7.15 -22.14 -4.42
N ALA A 234 -6.58 -23.07 -5.16
CA ALA A 234 -7.13 -24.43 -5.21
C ALA A 234 -6.96 -25.10 -3.82
N PRO A 235 -7.87 -26.00 -3.43
CA PRO A 235 -7.81 -26.67 -2.13
C PRO A 235 -6.62 -27.62 -2.03
N ASP A 236 -6.31 -28.06 -0.81
CA ASP A 236 -5.33 -29.11 -0.49
C ASP A 236 -3.87 -28.78 -0.91
N GLN A 237 -3.50 -27.48 -0.91
CA GLN A 237 -2.15 -27.01 -1.24
C GLN A 237 -1.38 -26.43 -0.05
N ASP A 238 -1.80 -26.69 1.19
CA ASP A 238 -1.15 -26.14 2.40
C ASP A 238 0.34 -26.53 2.51
N GLY A 239 0.73 -27.66 1.92
CA GLY A 239 2.14 -28.10 1.85
C GLY A 239 3.02 -27.26 0.91
N ALA A 240 2.46 -26.34 0.14
CA ALA A 240 3.22 -25.39 -0.67
C ALA A 240 3.78 -24.22 0.14
N PHE A 241 3.33 -24.03 1.39
CA PHE A 241 3.74 -22.92 2.24
C PHE A 241 4.74 -23.37 3.30
N ALA A 242 5.77 -22.55 3.54
CA ALA A 242 6.69 -22.72 4.65
C ALA A 242 6.85 -21.41 5.41
N PHE A 243 6.95 -21.51 6.73
CA PHE A 243 7.32 -20.40 7.59
C PHE A 243 8.56 -20.76 8.38
N GLU A 244 9.60 -19.96 8.22
CA GLU A 244 10.95 -20.25 8.68
C GLU A 244 11.47 -19.12 9.56
N VAL A 245 12.29 -19.48 10.54
CA VAL A 245 13.02 -18.57 11.42
C VAL A 245 14.51 -18.72 11.18
N GLU A 246 15.21 -17.59 11.16
CA GLU A 246 16.65 -17.53 11.03
C GLU A 246 17.32 -17.64 12.40
N ALA A 247 18.34 -18.50 12.49
CA ALA A 247 19.23 -18.61 13.63
C ALA A 247 20.64 -18.97 13.14
N GLU A 248 21.61 -18.14 13.50
CA GLU A 248 23.05 -18.35 13.20
C GLU A 248 23.34 -18.61 11.71
N GLY A 249 22.65 -17.89 10.82
CA GLY A 249 22.78 -18.01 9.37
C GLY A 249 22.04 -19.19 8.74
N SER A 250 21.24 -19.93 9.52
CA SER A 250 20.46 -21.07 9.07
C SER A 250 18.96 -20.83 9.25
N TRP A 251 18.16 -21.33 8.31
CA TRP A 251 16.70 -21.24 8.35
C TRP A 251 16.10 -22.57 8.83
N SER A 252 15.16 -22.51 9.77
CA SER A 252 14.46 -23.68 10.29
C SER A 252 12.96 -23.43 10.38
N ALA A 253 12.15 -24.48 10.27
CA ALA A 253 10.69 -24.34 10.28
C ALA A 253 10.18 -23.85 11.65
N VAL A 254 9.29 -22.87 11.62
CA VAL A 254 8.53 -22.43 12.80
C VAL A 254 7.38 -23.40 13.02
N ALA A 255 7.18 -23.82 14.27
CA ALA A 255 6.06 -24.68 14.63
C ALA A 255 4.73 -23.92 14.52
N GLY A 256 3.76 -24.50 13.83
CA GLY A 256 2.44 -23.90 13.59
C GLY A 256 1.73 -24.54 12.41
N THR A 257 0.61 -23.96 12.02
CA THR A 257 -0.26 -24.50 10.98
C THR A 257 -0.60 -23.44 9.93
N TRP A 258 -0.46 -23.79 8.65
CA TRP A 258 -1.01 -23.02 7.55
C TRP A 258 -2.48 -23.37 7.34
N THR A 259 -3.30 -22.35 7.11
CA THR A 259 -4.70 -22.49 6.70
C THR A 259 -4.95 -21.63 5.49
N THR A 260 -5.53 -22.21 4.46
CA THR A 260 -5.91 -21.51 3.24
C THR A 260 -7.42 -21.26 3.21
N HIS A 261 -7.83 -20.00 3.04
CA HIS A 261 -9.22 -19.59 2.93
C HIS A 261 -9.39 -18.59 1.79
N GLY A 262 -10.07 -19.02 0.72
CA GLY A 262 -10.23 -18.19 -0.45
C GLY A 262 -8.87 -17.90 -1.09
N ARG A 263 -8.42 -16.64 -1.03
CA ARG A 263 -7.16 -16.18 -1.61
C ARG A 263 -6.04 -16.00 -0.59
N VAL A 264 -6.33 -16.32 0.67
CA VAL A 264 -5.48 -16.00 1.81
C VAL A 264 -4.89 -17.29 2.34
N ALA A 265 -3.58 -17.34 2.47
CA ALA A 265 -2.87 -18.33 3.25
C ALA A 265 -2.42 -17.66 4.54
N ARG A 266 -2.92 -18.11 5.69
CA ARG A 266 -2.55 -17.59 7.01
C ARG A 266 -1.81 -18.66 7.79
N PHE A 267 -0.71 -18.27 8.42
CA PHE A 267 0.02 -19.10 9.36
C PHE A 267 -0.43 -18.78 10.79
N THR A 268 -0.73 -19.82 11.56
CA THR A 268 -0.97 -19.72 13.00
C THR A 268 0.20 -20.37 13.74
N PRO A 269 1.10 -19.58 14.34
CA PRO A 269 2.20 -20.11 15.15
C PRO A 269 1.68 -20.86 16.39
N ASP A 270 2.35 -21.95 16.77
CA ASP A 270 2.05 -22.69 18.02
C ASP A 270 2.49 -21.90 19.27
N ALA A 271 3.42 -20.96 19.10
CA ALA A 271 3.90 -20.04 20.13
C ALA A 271 4.09 -18.64 19.52
N PRO A 272 4.00 -17.56 20.32
CA PRO A 272 4.30 -16.21 19.85
C PRO A 272 5.68 -16.14 19.18
N LEU A 273 5.81 -15.29 18.15
CA LEU A 273 7.10 -15.08 17.51
C LEU A 273 8.08 -14.50 18.53
N ALA A 274 9.35 -14.89 18.45
CA ALA A 274 10.41 -14.23 19.20
C ALA A 274 10.61 -12.80 18.67
N ASN A 275 10.90 -11.86 19.57
CA ASN A 275 11.29 -10.49 19.26
C ASN A 275 12.68 -10.43 18.61
N GLN A 276 13.02 -9.33 17.93
CA GLN A 276 14.35 -9.11 17.32
C GLN A 276 14.86 -10.29 16.46
N THR A 277 13.95 -10.96 15.74
CA THR A 277 14.24 -12.22 15.04
C THR A 277 13.81 -12.10 13.58
N SER A 278 14.61 -12.66 12.67
CA SER A 278 14.29 -12.68 11.24
C SER A 278 13.46 -13.92 10.88
N TYR A 279 12.42 -13.70 10.08
CA TYR A 279 11.49 -14.70 9.61
C TYR A 279 11.34 -14.65 8.09
N ARG A 280 10.93 -15.78 7.53
CA ARG A 280 10.72 -15.97 6.09
C ARG A 280 9.47 -16.78 5.84
N MET A 281 8.59 -16.26 4.99
CA MET A 281 7.51 -17.02 4.38
C MET A 281 7.93 -17.43 2.97
N ARG A 282 7.79 -18.71 2.64
CA ARG A 282 8.04 -19.24 1.29
C ARG A 282 6.79 -19.88 0.73
N VAL A 283 6.62 -19.72 -0.57
CA VAL A 283 5.59 -20.40 -1.36
C VAL A 283 6.31 -21.14 -2.47
N ALA A 284 6.15 -22.46 -2.51
CA ALA A 284 6.69 -23.29 -3.57
C ALA A 284 6.17 -22.85 -4.94
N GLU A 285 6.98 -23.09 -5.98
CA GLU A 285 6.53 -22.92 -7.36
C GLU A 285 5.33 -23.84 -7.67
N GLY A 286 4.48 -23.41 -8.62
CA GLY A 286 3.33 -24.21 -9.06
C GLY A 286 2.12 -24.18 -8.11
N LEU A 287 2.05 -23.23 -7.18
CA LEU A 287 0.81 -22.96 -6.43
C LEU A 287 -0.31 -22.64 -7.44
N GLU A 288 -1.48 -23.25 -7.29
CA GLU A 288 -2.56 -23.16 -8.26
C GLU A 288 -3.76 -22.37 -7.72
N GLY A 289 -4.36 -21.54 -8.56
CA GLY A 289 -5.62 -20.88 -8.29
C GLY A 289 -6.81 -21.74 -8.70
N ALA A 290 -8.00 -21.48 -8.17
CA ALA A 290 -9.26 -22.19 -8.45
C ALA A 290 -9.69 -22.19 -9.93
N HIS A 291 -9.02 -21.40 -10.77
CA HIS A 291 -9.24 -21.34 -12.22
C HIS A 291 -8.04 -21.89 -13.02
N GLY A 292 -7.11 -22.61 -12.40
CA GLY A 292 -5.99 -23.28 -13.06
C GLY A 292 -4.78 -22.39 -13.38
N ARG A 293 -4.78 -21.13 -12.93
CA ARG A 293 -3.59 -20.25 -13.01
C ARG A 293 -2.56 -20.73 -12.00
N GLN A 294 -1.28 -20.74 -12.38
CA GLN A 294 -0.20 -21.19 -11.51
C GLN A 294 0.80 -20.07 -11.20
N SER A 295 1.47 -20.17 -10.05
CA SER A 295 2.57 -19.24 -9.72
C SER A 295 3.75 -19.47 -10.66
N ALA A 296 4.36 -18.36 -11.12
CA ALA A 296 5.45 -18.40 -12.10
C ALA A 296 6.82 -18.81 -11.51
N GLY A 297 6.91 -18.98 -10.19
CA GLY A 297 8.12 -19.39 -9.48
C GLY A 297 7.89 -19.42 -7.97
N GLU A 298 8.97 -19.73 -7.24
CA GLU A 298 8.98 -19.61 -5.78
C GLU A 298 8.82 -18.15 -5.36
N LEU A 299 7.98 -17.93 -4.35
CA LEU A 299 7.80 -16.62 -3.72
C LEU A 299 8.45 -16.66 -2.34
N VAL A 300 9.18 -15.59 -2.00
CA VAL A 300 9.86 -15.42 -0.73
C VAL A 300 9.50 -14.06 -0.16
N VAL A 301 9.09 -14.03 1.10
CA VAL A 301 8.79 -12.83 1.86
C VAL A 301 9.55 -12.89 3.18
N ASP A 302 10.58 -12.06 3.31
CA ASP A 302 11.39 -11.96 4.52
C ASP A 302 10.92 -10.78 5.36
N PHE A 303 10.94 -10.88 6.68
CA PHE A 303 10.72 -9.77 7.60
C PHE A 303 11.46 -10.00 8.91
N ALA A 304 11.62 -8.97 9.74
CA ALA A 304 12.18 -9.11 11.08
C ALA A 304 11.25 -8.50 12.12
N THR A 305 11.05 -9.21 13.23
CA THR A 305 10.30 -8.67 14.38
C THR A 305 11.15 -7.70 15.18
N GLY A 306 10.54 -6.71 15.81
CA GLY A 306 11.20 -5.72 16.66
C GLY A 306 11.15 -6.05 18.14
N GLU A 307 11.61 -5.09 18.96
CA GLU A 307 11.23 -5.05 20.37
C GLU A 307 9.73 -4.74 20.51
N VAL A 308 9.12 -5.22 21.60
CA VAL A 308 7.73 -4.89 21.92
C VAL A 308 7.67 -3.42 22.33
N ALA A 309 6.68 -2.69 21.80
CA ALA A 309 6.37 -1.35 22.28
C ALA A 309 5.99 -1.40 23.77
N LEU A 310 6.74 -0.69 24.61
CA LEU A 310 6.48 -0.59 26.05
C LEU A 310 5.55 0.57 26.39
N THR A 311 5.39 1.53 25.46
CA THR A 311 4.53 2.70 25.62
C THR A 311 3.65 2.92 24.40
N ASP A 312 2.49 3.54 24.61
CA ASP A 312 1.54 3.96 23.58
C ASP A 312 1.72 5.45 23.30
N VAL A 313 1.95 5.83 22.03
CA VAL A 313 2.09 7.23 21.60
C VAL A 313 0.80 7.84 21.06
N SER A 314 -0.32 7.13 21.04
CA SER A 314 -1.58 7.59 20.45
C SER A 314 -2.06 8.89 21.08
N GLY A 315 -2.54 9.83 20.29
CA GLY A 315 -3.01 11.14 20.75
C GLY A 315 -2.20 12.31 20.19
N PRO A 316 -2.55 13.55 20.56
CA PRO A 316 -1.88 14.76 20.09
C PRO A 316 -0.54 15.02 20.80
N TRP A 317 0.46 15.47 20.03
CA TRP A 317 1.83 15.76 20.43
C TRP A 317 2.29 17.07 19.82
N ARG A 318 3.22 17.73 20.53
CA ARG A 318 4.06 18.82 20.02
C ARG A 318 5.49 18.32 19.90
N LEU A 319 6.09 18.55 18.74
CA LEU A 319 7.50 18.29 18.48
C LEU A 319 8.21 19.63 18.29
N ASP A 320 9.10 19.97 19.23
CA ASP A 320 9.99 21.11 19.16
C ASP A 320 11.32 20.69 18.53
N ILE A 321 11.60 21.21 17.34
CA ILE A 321 12.82 20.96 16.57
C ILE A 321 13.81 22.09 16.84
N SER A 322 15.06 21.75 17.14
CA SER A 322 16.10 22.75 17.44
C SER A 322 17.48 22.37 16.92
N GLY A 323 18.27 23.37 16.52
CA GLY A 323 19.61 23.18 15.96
C GLY A 323 19.98 24.34 15.05
N MET A 324 20.38 24.04 13.82
CA MET A 324 20.65 25.08 12.80
C MET A 324 19.40 25.82 12.36
N VAL A 325 18.25 25.16 12.46
CA VAL A 325 16.91 25.74 12.34
C VAL A 325 16.09 25.36 13.58
N SER A 326 15.07 26.14 13.90
CA SER A 326 14.17 25.89 15.03
C SER A 326 12.72 26.05 14.61
N GLY A 327 11.87 25.15 15.07
CA GLY A 327 10.43 25.18 14.78
C GLY A 327 9.66 24.27 15.73
N SER A 328 8.35 24.37 15.71
CA SER A 328 7.46 23.48 16.45
C SER A 328 6.40 22.95 15.50
N VAL A 329 5.98 21.71 15.70
CA VAL A 329 4.89 21.11 14.93
C VAL A 329 3.96 20.31 15.84
N ASP A 330 2.65 20.48 15.64
CA ASP A 330 1.63 19.74 16.39
C ASP A 330 1.03 18.66 15.48
N LEU A 331 1.11 17.40 15.91
CA LEU A 331 0.58 16.24 15.19
C LEU A 331 -0.10 15.25 16.14
N ALA A 332 -0.97 14.40 15.61
CA ALA A 332 -1.55 13.28 16.34
C ALA A 332 -1.00 11.97 15.82
N PHE A 333 -0.61 11.09 16.73
CA PHE A 333 -0.30 9.71 16.42
C PHE A 333 -1.50 8.80 16.68
N LEU A 334 -1.58 7.73 15.92
CA LEU A 334 -2.41 6.55 16.16
C LEU A 334 -1.46 5.35 16.17
N GLN A 335 -1.34 4.70 17.33
CA GLN A 335 -0.57 3.48 17.48
C GLN A 335 -1.51 2.28 17.36
N ALA A 336 -1.25 1.43 16.38
CA ALA A 336 -1.91 0.14 16.24
C ALA A 336 -1.26 -0.92 17.13
N THR A 337 -1.92 -2.07 17.24
CA THR A 337 -1.39 -3.23 17.98
C THR A 337 0.04 -3.52 17.53
N GLY A 338 0.93 -3.65 18.50
CA GLY A 338 2.31 -4.04 18.23
C GLY A 338 3.26 -2.91 17.86
N GLY A 339 2.84 -1.67 18.08
CA GLY A 339 3.73 -0.52 18.02
C GLY A 339 3.75 0.21 16.69
N LYS A 340 3.04 -0.24 15.64
CA LYS A 340 2.99 0.52 14.38
C LYS A 340 2.30 1.86 14.59
N VAL A 341 2.89 2.94 14.11
CA VAL A 341 2.41 4.31 14.29
C VAL A 341 2.08 4.96 12.95
N THR A 342 0.96 5.66 12.90
CA THR A 342 0.65 6.63 11.85
C THR A 342 0.43 7.99 12.50
N GLY A 343 1.09 9.03 11.98
CA GLY A 343 0.96 10.41 12.43
C GLY A 343 0.28 11.30 11.41
N ALA A 344 -0.47 12.29 11.87
CA ALA A 344 -1.08 13.32 11.03
C ALA A 344 -0.93 14.70 11.67
N LEU A 345 -0.66 15.70 10.84
CA LEU A 345 -0.56 17.08 11.27
C LEU A 345 -1.91 17.58 11.82
N LEU A 346 -1.90 18.14 13.04
CA LEU A 346 -3.11 18.73 13.66
C LEU A 346 -3.20 20.23 13.37
N GLN A 347 -2.06 20.90 13.37
CA GLN A 347 -1.97 22.32 13.05
C GLN A 347 -0.59 22.61 12.48
N ALA A 348 -0.54 23.14 11.25
CA ALA A 348 0.67 23.72 10.69
C ALA A 348 0.99 25.02 11.45
N ASN A 349 1.71 24.90 12.56
CA ASN A 349 2.14 26.04 13.36
C ASN A 349 3.62 26.34 13.07
N GLY A 350 3.93 26.79 11.86
CA GLY A 350 5.29 27.21 11.53
C GLY A 350 5.66 27.09 10.06
N ASP A 351 6.97 27.01 9.84
CA ASP A 351 7.66 27.05 8.55
C ASP A 351 7.85 25.67 7.91
N ILE A 352 7.19 24.63 8.46
CA ILE A 352 7.31 23.22 8.06
C ILE A 352 5.91 22.60 7.97
N GLU A 353 5.57 22.04 6.81
CA GLU A 353 4.30 21.34 6.53
C GLU A 353 4.61 19.93 6.00
N PHE A 354 3.80 18.94 6.39
CA PHE A 354 3.87 17.58 5.86
C PHE A 354 2.49 16.93 5.96
N ASP A 355 2.17 16.01 5.04
CA ASP A 355 0.84 15.41 4.95
C ASP A 355 0.59 14.38 6.05
N ASN A 356 1.46 13.38 6.16
CA ASN A 356 1.42 12.36 7.19
C ASN A 356 2.83 11.80 7.45
N VAL A 357 2.95 11.08 8.56
CA VAL A 357 4.19 10.34 8.89
C VAL A 357 3.84 8.92 9.30
N GLN A 358 4.77 8.01 9.09
CA GLN A 358 4.66 6.62 9.54
C GLN A 358 5.82 6.28 10.43
N GLY A 359 5.67 5.20 11.19
CA GLY A 359 6.71 4.78 12.08
C GLY A 359 6.31 3.58 12.91
N TYR A 360 7.08 3.34 13.95
CA TYR A 360 6.81 2.31 14.94
C TYR A 360 7.44 2.67 16.28
N VAL A 361 6.91 2.09 17.36
CA VAL A 361 7.51 2.09 18.68
C VAL A 361 8.17 0.74 18.91
N ALA A 362 9.45 0.74 19.26
CA ALA A 362 10.19 -0.43 19.68
C ALA A 362 10.81 -0.15 21.04
N GLY A 363 10.44 -0.94 22.06
CA GLY A 363 10.79 -0.63 23.43
C GLY A 363 10.18 0.70 23.86
N ASN A 364 11.03 1.64 24.27
CA ASN A 364 10.65 3.02 24.60
C ASN A 364 11.00 4.02 23.49
N THR A 365 11.34 3.59 22.29
CA THR A 365 11.77 4.52 21.23
C THR A 365 10.74 4.57 20.11
N LEU A 366 10.27 5.76 19.78
CA LEU A 366 9.48 6.03 18.59
C LEU A 366 10.44 6.28 17.42
N PHE A 367 10.29 5.50 16.37
CA PHE A 367 10.92 5.70 15.08
C PHE A 367 9.88 6.23 14.11
N VAL A 368 10.16 7.35 13.47
CA VAL A 368 9.39 7.91 12.37
C VAL A 368 10.19 7.67 11.09
N ASP A 369 9.56 6.98 10.14
CA ASP A 369 10.12 6.67 8.83
C ASP A 369 10.34 7.94 7.99
N SER A 370 11.09 7.82 6.89
CA SER A 370 11.40 8.96 6.02
C SER A 370 10.15 9.60 5.42
N PHE A 371 10.12 10.94 5.34
CA PHE A 371 9.04 11.70 4.71
C PHE A 371 9.54 13.01 4.10
N LEU A 372 8.78 13.56 3.17
CA LEU A 372 9.04 14.88 2.61
C LEU A 372 8.34 15.94 3.46
N ALA A 373 9.07 17.00 3.79
CA ALA A 373 8.56 18.15 4.51
C ALA A 373 8.72 19.42 3.67
N ASP A 374 7.61 20.13 3.45
CA ASP A 374 7.62 21.43 2.80
C ASP A 374 8.11 22.49 3.79
N THR A 375 9.21 23.16 3.46
CA THR A 375 9.78 24.22 4.30
C THR A 375 9.81 25.56 3.58
N LEU A 376 10.05 26.65 4.32
CA LEU A 376 10.32 27.97 3.72
C LEU A 376 11.51 27.99 2.73
N TYR A 377 12.37 26.98 2.77
CA TYR A 377 13.54 26.85 1.89
C TYR A 377 13.33 25.85 0.75
N GLY A 378 12.12 25.30 0.61
CA GLY A 378 11.76 24.24 -0.34
C GLY A 378 11.47 22.92 0.36
N GLU A 379 11.15 21.91 -0.44
CA GLU A 379 10.90 20.54 0.01
C GLU A 379 12.22 19.90 0.52
N VAL A 380 12.19 19.37 1.74
CA VAL A 380 13.33 18.72 2.40
C VAL A 380 12.95 17.28 2.73
N LEU A 381 13.81 16.34 2.33
CA LEU A 381 13.70 14.95 2.78
C LEU A 381 14.17 14.84 4.23
N VAL A 382 13.26 14.42 5.10
CA VAL A 382 13.58 13.93 6.43
C VAL A 382 13.84 12.44 6.31
N ASP A 383 15.06 12.00 6.63
CA ASP A 383 15.47 10.60 6.50
C ASP A 383 14.83 9.74 7.60
N SER A 384 14.76 10.27 8.83
CA SER A 384 14.08 9.65 9.97
C SER A 384 13.97 10.60 11.16
N ILE A 385 13.09 10.28 12.10
CA ILE A 385 13.09 10.86 13.45
C ILE A 385 13.12 9.73 14.47
N GLU A 386 14.03 9.80 15.42
CA GLU A 386 14.12 8.84 16.53
C GLU A 386 13.89 9.59 17.84
N VAL A 387 12.93 9.15 18.65
CA VAL A 387 12.57 9.80 19.92
C VAL A 387 12.52 8.76 21.03
N ASP A 388 13.39 8.91 22.02
CA ASP A 388 13.32 8.13 23.26
C ASP A 388 12.20 8.68 24.13
N LEU A 389 11.18 7.85 24.31
CA LEU A 389 9.94 8.15 25.01
C LEU A 389 10.07 7.91 26.51
N VAL A 390 9.45 8.80 27.26
CA VAL A 390 9.31 8.73 28.71
C VAL A 390 7.83 8.59 29.00
N ASP A 391 7.49 7.51 29.71
CA ASP A 391 6.24 7.31 30.45
C ASP A 391 6.57 7.55 31.93
N ALA A 392 6.17 8.71 32.44
CA ALA A 392 6.58 9.22 33.74
C ALA A 392 5.67 8.75 34.87
N ASP A 393 4.40 8.46 34.57
CA ASP A 393 3.43 7.99 35.54
C ASP A 393 3.11 6.48 35.46
N ASP A 394 3.75 5.76 34.52
CA ASP A 394 3.66 4.30 34.33
C ASP A 394 2.22 3.87 34.00
N ASP A 395 1.47 4.74 33.31
CA ASP A 395 0.10 4.46 32.86
C ASP A 395 0.04 3.75 31.49
N GLY A 396 1.20 3.56 30.85
CA GLY A 396 1.36 2.94 29.55
C GLY A 396 1.38 3.93 28.39
N TYR A 397 1.20 5.23 28.64
CA TYR A 397 1.24 6.29 27.62
C TYR A 397 2.44 7.20 27.82
N ALA A 398 3.35 7.25 26.84
CA ALA A 398 4.48 8.17 26.91
C ALA A 398 4.03 9.63 26.92
N GLU A 399 4.45 10.48 27.85
CA GLU A 399 4.04 11.89 27.92
C GLU A 399 5.07 12.85 27.34
N SER A 400 6.32 12.38 27.18
CA SER A 400 7.39 13.18 26.58
C SER A 400 8.43 12.30 25.90
N GLY A 401 9.35 12.93 25.17
CA GLY A 401 10.52 12.25 24.66
C GLY A 401 11.57 13.22 24.14
N ASN A 402 12.81 12.74 24.01
CA ASN A 402 13.89 13.50 23.38
C ASN A 402 14.55 12.65 22.31
N GLY A 403 14.99 13.31 21.25
CA GLY A 403 15.31 12.61 20.03
C GLY A 403 16.13 13.41 19.04
N THR A 404 16.30 12.80 17.88
CA THR A 404 17.07 13.35 16.77
C THR A 404 16.25 13.23 15.49
N LEU A 405 16.23 14.29 14.70
CA LEU A 405 15.76 14.30 13.32
C LEU A 405 16.98 14.25 12.40
N TYR A 406 16.97 13.26 11.51
CA TYR A 406 18.01 13.04 10.51
C TYR A 406 17.53 13.54 9.15
N SER A 407 18.37 14.35 8.51
CA SER A 407 18.20 14.88 7.15
C SER A 407 19.60 15.25 6.64
N ILE A 408 19.69 16.07 5.58
CA ILE A 408 20.94 16.73 5.14
C ILE A 408 21.66 17.46 6.27
N VAL A 409 20.94 17.82 7.34
CA VAL A 409 21.45 18.26 8.63
C VAL A 409 20.78 17.49 9.76
N THR A 410 21.50 17.28 10.86
CA THR A 410 20.96 16.65 12.07
C THR A 410 20.42 17.71 13.03
N LEU A 411 19.19 17.52 13.52
CA LEU A 411 18.51 18.44 14.43
C LEU A 411 18.03 17.68 15.68
N ASN A 412 17.92 18.37 16.81
CA ASN A 412 17.36 17.79 18.03
C ASN A 412 15.83 17.92 18.01
N VAL A 413 15.14 16.93 18.57
CA VAL A 413 13.69 16.90 18.74
C VAL A 413 13.35 16.73 20.22
N ALA A 414 12.47 17.58 20.73
CA ALA A 414 11.80 17.37 22.01
C ALA A 414 10.30 17.16 21.76
N ALA A 415 9.76 16.03 22.18
CA ALA A 415 8.36 15.66 22.02
C ALA A 415 7.63 15.85 23.35
N THR A 416 6.47 16.50 23.32
CA THR A 416 5.58 16.68 24.49
C THR A 416 4.16 16.30 24.11
N ARG A 417 3.54 15.39 24.86
CA ARG A 417 2.13 15.03 24.66
C ARG A 417 1.23 16.19 25.07
N LEU A 418 0.27 16.51 24.22
CA LEU A 418 -0.70 17.59 24.46
C LEU A 418 -1.95 17.09 25.18
N ALA A 419 -2.38 15.86 24.90
CA ALA A 419 -3.50 15.19 25.55
C ALA A 419 -3.42 13.66 25.36
N LEU A 420 -4.13 12.91 26.21
CA LEU A 420 -4.35 11.48 26.04
C LEU A 420 -5.41 11.21 24.94
N PRO A 421 -5.47 9.98 24.37
CA PRO A 421 -6.50 9.61 23.40
C PRO A 421 -7.92 9.86 23.95
N GLY A 422 -8.75 10.59 23.19
CA GLY A 422 -10.16 10.83 23.54
C GLY A 422 -10.42 11.94 24.57
N GLY A 423 -9.39 12.70 24.96
CA GLY A 423 -9.48 13.89 25.82
C GLY A 423 -9.79 15.19 25.10
#